data_AF-A0A7R9JCY6-F1
#
_entry.id   AF-A0A7R9JCY6-F1
#
_cell.length_a   1.000
_cell.length_b   1.000
_cell.length_c   1.000
_cell.angle_alpha   90.00
_cell.angle_beta   90.00
_cell.angle_gamma   90.00
#
_symmetry.space_group_name_H-M   'P 1'
#
loop_
_entity.id
_entity.type
_entity.pdbx_description
1 polymer ?
#
loop_
_entity_poly.entity_id
_entity_poly.type
_entity_poly.pdbx_seq_one_letter_code
_entity_poly.pdbx_strand_id
1 'polypeptide(L)'
;MEKIELFSQSKENIQPLRQGRVVSQLGTALEAQDNPIVYQELIKEQQRYEVLIRSYEGGDPLQLWVEYVSWVEQCFPQGNGRDSKYPQILEKCLTLFKDDANYKQDLRYVKLWVKYIELQANPQEFFQLVHSHGIGTQTSLFYRCWAYHFELTKDFKHADEVYRLGCTCNAQPKEELDTARE
;
A
#
# COMPACT_ATOMS: atom_id res chain seq x y z
N MET A 1 -36.83 11.30 6.53
CA MET A 1 -35.95 11.91 5.51
C MET A 1 -34.56 12.25 6.05
N GLU A 2 -34.26 12.01 7.32
CA GLU A 2 -33.01 12.43 7.99
C GLU A 2 -31.91 11.35 8.02
N LYS A 3 -32.25 10.07 7.75
CA LYS A 3 -31.27 8.96 7.71
C LYS A 3 -30.50 8.84 6.39
N ILE A 4 -30.91 9.55 5.33
CA ILE A 4 -30.28 9.46 4.01
C ILE A 4 -29.13 10.49 3.88
N GLU A 5 -29.20 11.62 4.57
CA GLU A 5 -28.16 12.66 4.54
C GLU A 5 -26.90 12.32 5.37
N LEU A 6 -27.02 11.52 6.45
CA LEU A 6 -25.84 11.04 7.18
C LEU A 6 -24.98 10.09 6.33
N PHE A 7 -25.62 9.29 5.46
CA PHE A 7 -24.90 8.43 4.53
C PHE A 7 -24.21 9.21 3.40
N SER A 8 -24.59 10.46 3.13
CA SER A 8 -23.95 11.26 2.07
C SER A 8 -22.72 12.02 2.55
N GLN A 9 -22.69 12.51 3.81
CA GLN A 9 -21.55 13.30 4.31
C GLN A 9 -20.31 12.46 4.63
N SER A 10 -20.45 11.25 5.18
CA SER A 10 -19.30 10.38 5.47
C SER A 10 -18.76 9.62 4.26
N LYS A 11 -19.43 9.70 3.09
CA LYS A 11 -18.99 9.07 1.84
C LYS A 11 -17.96 9.89 1.08
N GLU A 12 -17.90 11.21 1.29
CA GLU A 12 -17.06 12.10 0.47
C GLU A 12 -15.55 11.90 0.69
N ASN A 13 -15.14 11.23 1.78
CA ASN A 13 -13.73 11.03 2.12
C ASN A 13 -13.29 9.55 2.24
N ILE A 14 -14.09 8.58 1.77
CA ILE A 14 -13.67 7.17 1.82
C ILE A 14 -12.72 6.90 0.65
N GLN A 15 -11.44 6.66 0.94
CA GLN A 15 -10.46 6.31 -0.09
C GLN A 15 -10.82 4.96 -0.72
N PRO A 16 -10.93 4.86 -2.07
CA PRO A 16 -11.13 3.57 -2.72
C PRO A 16 -9.88 2.70 -2.59
N LEU A 17 -10.07 1.43 -2.22
CA LEU A 17 -8.99 0.43 -2.22
C LEU A 17 -9.12 -0.42 -3.48
N ARG A 18 -8.02 -0.66 -4.20
CA ARG A 18 -8.01 -1.52 -5.41
C ARG A 18 -8.50 -2.95 -5.13
N GLN A 19 -8.34 -3.43 -3.90
CA GLN A 19 -8.79 -4.75 -3.43
C GLN A 19 -10.21 -4.75 -2.83
N GLY A 20 -10.87 -3.58 -2.79
CA GLY A 20 -12.15 -3.41 -2.10
C GLY A 20 -12.03 -3.27 -0.58
N ARG A 21 -13.15 -2.91 0.06
CA ARG A 21 -13.26 -2.76 1.51
C ARG A 21 -14.07 -3.90 2.12
N VAL A 22 -13.68 -4.31 3.32
CA VAL A 22 -14.45 -5.26 4.14
C VAL A 22 -15.57 -4.48 4.82
N VAL A 23 -16.83 -4.83 4.51
CA VAL A 23 -18.02 -4.07 4.94
C VAL A 23 -18.10 -3.95 6.47
N SER A 24 -17.78 -5.01 7.20
CA SER A 24 -17.81 -4.98 8.68
C SER A 24 -16.76 -4.02 9.25
N GLN A 25 -15.53 -4.07 8.75
CA GLN A 25 -14.44 -3.20 9.21
C GLN A 25 -14.69 -1.73 8.83
N LEU A 26 -15.28 -1.49 7.66
CA LEU A 26 -15.73 -0.16 7.27
C LEU A 26 -16.86 0.34 8.19
N GLY A 27 -17.82 -0.52 8.55
CA GLY A 27 -18.86 -0.20 9.52
C GLY A 27 -18.28 0.24 10.86
N THR A 28 -17.36 -0.54 11.42
CA THR A 28 -16.64 -0.20 12.66
C THR A 28 -15.86 1.11 12.54
N ALA A 29 -15.20 1.34 11.40
CA ALA A 29 -14.44 2.56 11.15
C ALA A 29 -15.31 3.82 11.06
N LEU A 30 -16.51 3.69 10.48
CA LEU A 30 -17.48 4.78 10.42
C LEU A 30 -18.05 5.06 11.81
N GLU A 31 -18.38 4.01 12.58
CA GLU A 31 -18.87 4.17 13.95
C GLU A 31 -17.83 4.82 14.87
N ALA A 32 -16.55 4.48 14.72
CA ALA A 32 -15.45 5.04 15.50
C ALA A 32 -15.27 6.56 15.35
N GLN A 33 -15.84 7.20 14.31
CA GLN A 33 -15.74 8.65 14.12
C GLN A 33 -16.52 9.41 15.20
N ASP A 34 -17.67 8.86 15.61
CA ASP A 34 -18.58 9.50 16.57
C ASP A 34 -18.67 8.73 17.89
N ASN A 35 -18.09 7.52 17.97
CA ASN A 35 -18.13 6.66 19.16
C ASN A 35 -16.72 6.45 19.77
N PRO A 36 -16.41 7.14 20.89
CA PRO A 36 -15.11 7.02 21.57
C PRO A 36 -14.78 5.62 22.06
N ILE A 37 -15.79 4.79 22.37
CA ILE A 37 -15.58 3.41 22.85
C ILE A 37 -15.04 2.55 21.70
N VAL A 38 -15.67 2.64 20.53
CA VAL A 38 -15.24 1.90 19.33
C VAL A 38 -13.88 2.42 18.85
N TYR A 39 -13.63 3.73 18.93
CA TYR A 39 -12.30 4.28 18.66
C TYR A 39 -11.23 3.70 19.60
N GLN A 40 -11.51 3.58 20.90
CA GLN A 40 -10.59 2.95 21.85
C GLN A 40 -10.34 1.47 21.53
N GLU A 41 -11.35 0.74 21.06
CA GLU A 41 -11.17 -0.66 20.61
C GLU A 41 -10.24 -0.75 19.40
N LEU A 42 -10.35 0.15 18.43
CA LEU A 42 -9.41 0.22 17.30
C LEU A 42 -7.98 0.49 17.77
N ILE A 43 -7.79 1.41 18.72
CA ILE A 43 -6.46 1.70 19.28
C ILE A 43 -5.89 0.49 20.05
N LYS A 44 -6.70 -0.25 20.80
CA LYS A 44 -6.27 -1.48 21.46
C LYS A 44 -5.85 -2.55 20.45
N GLU A 45 -6.60 -2.69 19.36
CA GLU A 45 -6.27 -3.64 18.30
C GLU A 45 -4.99 -3.25 17.56
N GLN A 46 -4.78 -1.95 17.33
CA GLN A 46 -3.51 -1.43 16.83
C GLN A 46 -2.33 -1.82 17.73
N GLN A 47 -2.45 -1.61 19.05
CA GLN A 47 -1.41 -2.00 20.01
C GLN A 47 -1.15 -3.51 20.02
N ARG A 48 -2.21 -4.33 19.82
CA ARG A 48 -2.08 -5.79 19.71
C ARG A 48 -1.17 -6.18 18.55
N TYR A 49 -1.35 -5.58 17.36
CA TYR A 49 -0.46 -5.81 16.22
C TYR A 49 0.99 -5.41 16.54
N GLU A 50 1.21 -4.26 17.17
CA GLU A 50 2.56 -3.79 17.52
C GLU A 50 3.27 -4.74 18.49
N VAL A 51 2.54 -5.28 19.48
CA VAL A 51 3.07 -6.27 20.41
C VAL A 51 3.40 -7.57 19.69
N LEU A 52 2.48 -8.07 18.85
CA LEU A 52 2.68 -9.30 18.09
C LEU A 52 3.91 -9.23 17.19
N ILE A 53 4.07 -8.14 16.45
CA ILE A 53 5.24 -7.91 15.58
C ILE A 53 6.53 -7.89 16.40
N ARG A 54 6.53 -7.20 17.56
CA ARG A 54 7.72 -7.08 18.40
C ARG A 54 8.15 -8.41 19.03
N SER A 55 7.19 -9.28 19.37
CA SER A 55 7.46 -10.57 20.01
C SER A 55 7.50 -11.75 19.04
N TYR A 56 7.50 -11.50 17.72
CA TYR A 56 7.46 -12.55 16.72
C TYR A 56 8.85 -13.17 16.52
N GLU A 57 8.94 -14.48 16.69
CA GLU A 57 10.17 -15.27 16.51
C GLU A 57 10.04 -16.31 15.39
N GLY A 58 8.99 -16.20 14.55
CA GLY A 58 8.76 -17.10 13.44
C GLY A 58 9.58 -16.76 12.20
N GLY A 59 9.48 -17.60 11.17
CA GLY A 59 10.29 -17.50 9.95
C GLY A 59 9.81 -16.47 8.92
N ASP A 60 8.60 -15.90 9.05
CA ASP A 60 8.07 -14.92 8.08
C ASP A 60 7.52 -13.66 8.76
N PRO A 61 8.39 -12.80 9.33
CA PRO A 61 7.98 -11.57 10.00
C PRO A 61 7.23 -10.58 9.08
N LEU A 62 7.46 -10.62 7.76
CA LEU A 62 6.78 -9.74 6.80
C LEU A 62 5.26 -9.98 6.78
N GLN A 63 4.79 -11.21 6.99
CA GLN A 63 3.37 -11.54 6.95
C GLN A 63 2.55 -10.75 7.98
N LEU A 64 3.06 -10.58 9.21
CA LEU A 64 2.40 -9.80 10.24
C LEU A 64 2.27 -8.31 9.87
N TRP A 65 3.27 -7.77 9.16
CA TRP A 65 3.21 -6.41 8.65
C TRP A 65 2.18 -6.25 7.55
N VAL A 66 2.08 -7.22 6.64
CA VAL A 66 1.06 -7.23 5.58
C VAL A 66 -0.34 -7.23 6.17
N GLU A 67 -0.57 -8.07 7.18
CA GLU A 67 -1.85 -8.13 7.92
C GLU A 67 -2.14 -6.83 8.65
N TYR A 68 -1.15 -6.28 9.34
CA TYR A 68 -1.30 -5.02 10.07
C TYR A 68 -1.62 -3.84 9.14
N VAL A 69 -0.88 -3.68 8.05
CA VAL A 69 -1.13 -2.65 7.03
C VAL A 69 -2.51 -2.81 6.43
N SER A 70 -2.91 -4.04 6.07
CA SER A 70 -4.25 -4.32 5.56
C SER A 70 -5.33 -3.94 6.56
N TRP A 71 -5.14 -4.26 7.86
CA TRP A 71 -6.09 -3.88 8.90
C TRP A 71 -6.23 -2.36 9.02
N VAL A 72 -5.10 -1.62 8.96
CA VAL A 72 -5.13 -0.14 8.99
C VAL A 72 -5.91 0.42 7.79
N GLU A 73 -5.67 -0.06 6.58
CA GLU A 73 -6.39 0.44 5.38
C GLU A 73 -7.92 0.25 5.48
N GLN A 74 -8.35 -0.85 6.12
CA GLN A 74 -9.75 -1.17 6.29
C GLN A 74 -10.40 -0.35 7.40
N CYS A 75 -9.71 -0.17 8.53
CA CYS A 75 -10.22 0.51 9.71
C CYS A 75 -10.04 2.04 9.70
N PHE A 76 -9.22 2.59 8.79
CA PHE A 76 -8.99 4.03 8.67
C PHE A 76 -9.29 4.51 7.24
N PRO A 77 -10.58 4.60 6.87
CA PRO A 77 -11.01 4.80 5.49
C PRO A 77 -10.69 6.18 4.90
N GLN A 78 -10.42 7.17 5.75
CA GLN A 78 -10.05 8.54 5.36
C GLN A 78 -8.60 8.65 4.85
N GLY A 79 -7.85 7.53 4.79
CA GLY A 79 -6.51 7.49 4.22
C GLY A 79 -5.51 8.30 5.05
N ASN A 80 -4.90 9.32 4.43
CA ASN A 80 -3.77 10.12 4.93
C ASN A 80 -4.18 11.32 5.80
N GLY A 81 -5.34 11.27 6.48
CA GLY A 81 -5.74 12.32 7.42
C GLY A 81 -4.65 12.57 8.48
N ARG A 82 -4.63 13.77 9.08
CA ARG A 82 -3.59 14.19 10.05
C ARG A 82 -3.38 13.20 11.22
N ASP A 83 -4.37 12.37 11.52
CA ASP A 83 -4.34 11.38 12.60
C ASP A 83 -4.02 9.94 12.12
N SER A 84 -3.84 9.74 10.81
CA SER A 84 -3.53 8.44 10.22
C SER A 84 -2.06 8.11 10.40
N LYS A 85 -1.77 7.09 11.23
CA LYS A 85 -0.43 6.52 11.38
C LYS A 85 0.02 5.67 10.18
N TYR A 86 -0.79 5.62 9.12
CA TYR A 86 -0.57 4.72 7.99
C TYR A 86 0.78 4.95 7.28
N PRO A 87 1.19 6.19 6.93
CA PRO A 87 2.50 6.42 6.33
C PRO A 87 3.66 5.97 7.23
N GLN A 88 3.57 6.22 8.55
CA GLN A 88 4.62 5.86 9.51
C GLN A 88 4.71 4.33 9.70
N ILE A 89 3.58 3.62 9.66
CA ILE A 89 3.54 2.16 9.75
C ILE A 89 4.19 1.53 8.51
N LEU A 90 3.87 2.04 7.32
CA LEU A 90 4.54 1.63 6.09
C LEU A 90 6.04 1.89 6.16
N GLU A 91 6.45 3.12 6.48
CA GLU A 91 7.87 3.48 6.57
C GLU A 91 8.65 2.57 7.53
N LYS A 92 8.07 2.28 8.70
CA LYS A 92 8.67 1.37 9.69
C LYS A 92 8.84 -0.04 9.13
N CYS A 93 7.82 -0.59 8.46
CA CYS A 93 7.92 -1.89 7.79
C CYS A 93 9.00 -1.87 6.70
N LEU A 94 8.97 -0.87 5.82
CA LEU A 94 9.87 -0.79 4.68
C LEU A 94 11.33 -0.67 5.10
N THR A 95 11.59 0.15 6.11
CA THR A 95 12.94 0.33 6.69
C THR A 95 13.46 -0.96 7.31
N LEU A 96 12.60 -1.71 8.01
CA LEU A 96 12.99 -2.96 8.67
C LEU A 96 13.51 -4.02 7.68
N PHE A 97 12.89 -4.13 6.51
CA PHE A 97 13.21 -5.17 5.52
C PHE A 97 14.06 -4.69 4.34
N LYS A 98 14.47 -3.42 4.32
CA LYS A 98 15.15 -2.79 3.16
C LYS A 98 16.38 -3.57 2.68
N ASP A 99 17.17 -4.07 3.62
CA ASP A 99 18.44 -4.75 3.34
C ASP A 99 18.32 -6.28 3.36
N ASP A 100 17.14 -6.83 3.65
CA ASP A 100 16.90 -8.27 3.64
C ASP A 100 16.67 -8.78 2.21
N ALA A 101 17.68 -9.49 1.67
CA ALA A 101 17.64 -10.03 0.33
C ALA A 101 16.49 -11.01 0.08
N ASN A 102 15.96 -11.66 1.12
CA ASN A 102 14.86 -12.62 0.97
C ASN A 102 13.56 -11.93 0.56
N TYR A 103 13.38 -10.66 0.94
CA TYR A 103 12.14 -9.93 0.71
C TYR A 103 12.19 -8.95 -0.47
N LYS A 104 13.38 -8.64 -1.01
CA LYS A 104 13.51 -7.65 -2.10
C LYS A 104 12.64 -7.96 -3.32
N GLN A 105 12.38 -9.24 -3.61
CA GLN A 105 11.53 -9.67 -4.72
C GLN A 105 10.20 -10.26 -4.26
N ASP A 106 9.92 -10.28 -2.95
CA ASP A 106 8.65 -10.76 -2.41
C ASP A 106 7.54 -9.79 -2.84
N LEU A 107 6.55 -10.32 -3.57
CA LEU A 107 5.46 -9.53 -4.12
C LEU A 107 4.67 -8.77 -3.04
N ARG A 108 4.59 -9.29 -1.80
CA ARG A 108 3.96 -8.62 -0.68
C ARG A 108 4.74 -7.37 -0.28
N TYR A 109 6.06 -7.49 -0.19
CA TYR A 109 6.94 -6.36 0.13
C TYR A 109 6.93 -5.29 -0.99
N VAL A 110 6.97 -5.72 -2.25
CA VAL A 110 6.86 -4.81 -3.40
C VAL A 110 5.54 -4.05 -3.38
N LYS A 111 4.42 -4.71 -3.05
CA LYS A 111 3.12 -4.04 -2.90
C LYS A 111 3.13 -2.98 -1.79
N LEU A 112 3.81 -3.23 -0.68
CA LEU A 112 3.96 -2.24 0.39
C LEU A 112 4.79 -1.04 -0.06
N TRP A 113 5.85 -1.26 -0.83
CA TRP A 113 6.61 -0.17 -1.46
C TRP A 113 5.75 0.65 -2.40
N VAL A 114 5.02 0.02 -3.32
CA VAL A 114 4.09 0.71 -4.23
C VAL A 114 3.11 1.58 -3.45
N LYS A 115 2.48 1.02 -2.41
CA LYS A 115 1.56 1.77 -1.53
C LYS A 115 2.22 3.00 -0.93
N TYR A 116 3.45 2.89 -0.42
CA TYR A 116 4.18 4.03 0.15
C TYR A 116 4.55 5.08 -0.89
N ILE A 117 4.94 4.65 -2.09
CA ILE A 117 5.30 5.54 -3.20
C ILE A 117 4.08 6.35 -3.68
N GLU A 118 2.89 5.74 -3.72
CA GLU A 118 1.63 6.42 -4.05
C GLU A 118 1.26 7.54 -3.05
N LEU A 119 1.86 7.57 -1.85
CA LEU A 119 1.68 8.63 -0.85
C LEU A 119 2.62 9.83 -1.07
N GLN A 120 3.63 9.69 -1.91
CA GLN A 120 4.68 10.71 -2.09
C GLN A 120 4.27 11.76 -3.12
N ALA A 121 4.80 12.97 -2.96
CA ALA A 121 4.60 14.05 -3.94
C ALA A 121 5.26 13.75 -5.29
N ASN A 122 6.39 13.04 -5.29
CA ASN A 122 7.15 12.67 -6.50
C ASN A 122 7.30 11.13 -6.63
N PRO A 123 6.23 10.40 -6.99
CA PRO A 123 6.27 8.94 -7.09
C PRO A 123 7.39 8.40 -7.99
N GLN A 124 7.64 9.07 -9.12
CA GLN A 124 8.61 8.65 -10.14
C GLN A 124 10.05 8.59 -9.60
N GLU A 125 10.47 9.56 -8.78
CA GLU A 125 11.79 9.58 -8.14
C GLU A 125 11.95 8.44 -7.14
N PHE A 126 10.89 8.15 -6.37
CA PHE A 126 10.90 7.04 -5.43
C PHE A 126 10.93 5.67 -6.13
N PHE A 127 10.24 5.49 -7.25
CA PHE A 127 10.39 4.26 -8.04
C PHE A 127 11.84 4.06 -8.51
N GLN A 128 12.51 5.11 -9.01
CA GLN A 128 13.93 5.04 -9.39
C GLN A 128 14.81 4.67 -8.19
N LEU A 129 14.56 5.26 -7.03
CA LEU A 129 15.29 4.97 -5.79
C LEU A 129 15.10 3.52 -5.34
N VAL A 130 13.88 3.01 -5.33
CA VAL A 130 13.57 1.64 -4.91
C VAL A 130 14.19 0.63 -5.89
N HIS A 131 14.14 0.92 -7.20
CA HIS A 131 14.79 0.14 -8.23
C HIS A 131 16.32 0.09 -8.03
N SER A 132 16.96 1.22 -7.69
CA SER A 132 18.43 1.27 -7.47
C SER A 132 18.89 0.46 -6.25
N HIS A 133 18.01 0.25 -5.27
CA HIS A 133 18.24 -0.66 -4.14
C HIS A 133 17.98 -2.14 -4.49
N GLY A 134 17.60 -2.43 -5.72
CA GLY A 134 17.33 -3.77 -6.23
C GLY A 134 16.01 -4.36 -5.73
N ILE A 135 15.06 -3.53 -5.30
CA ILE A 135 13.76 -3.98 -4.77
C ILE A 135 12.73 -4.00 -5.89
N GLY A 136 11.99 -5.11 -6.02
CA GLY A 136 10.92 -5.30 -7.00
C GLY A 136 11.39 -5.47 -8.44
N THR A 137 12.70 -5.52 -8.69
CA THR A 137 13.29 -5.59 -10.04
C THR A 137 12.96 -6.87 -10.81
N GLN A 138 12.48 -7.91 -10.12
CA GLN A 138 12.05 -9.16 -10.73
C GLN A 138 10.52 -9.28 -10.83
N THR A 139 9.76 -8.23 -10.50
CA THR A 139 8.29 -8.26 -10.46
C THR A 139 7.69 -7.31 -11.50
N SER A 140 6.82 -7.83 -12.38
CA SER A 140 6.13 -7.03 -13.40
C SER A 140 5.32 -5.89 -12.77
N LEU A 141 4.69 -6.18 -11.61
CA LEU A 141 3.88 -5.23 -10.84
C LEU A 141 4.63 -3.92 -10.59
N PHE A 142 5.91 -4.00 -10.22
CA PHE A 142 6.73 -2.83 -9.92
C PHE A 142 6.85 -1.91 -11.14
N TYR A 143 7.22 -2.46 -12.29
CA TYR A 143 7.38 -1.71 -13.53
C TYR A 143 6.05 -1.17 -14.05
N ARG A 144 4.95 -1.93 -13.94
CA ARG A 144 3.61 -1.48 -14.33
C ARG A 144 3.15 -0.29 -13.49
N CYS A 145 3.33 -0.36 -12.17
CA CYS A 145 3.00 0.76 -11.29
C CYS A 145 3.86 1.98 -11.61
N TRP A 146 5.15 1.79 -11.85
CA TRP A 146 6.04 2.89 -12.22
C TRP A 146 5.65 3.54 -13.55
N ALA A 147 5.43 2.75 -14.60
CA ALA A 147 5.02 3.25 -15.92
C ALA A 147 3.68 3.99 -15.87
N TYR A 148 2.72 3.48 -15.08
CA TYR A 148 1.42 4.13 -14.87
C TYR A 148 1.55 5.58 -14.37
N HIS A 149 2.53 5.88 -13.51
CA HIS A 149 2.74 7.26 -13.05
C HIS A 149 3.31 8.20 -14.12
N PHE A 150 3.92 7.68 -15.18
CA PHE A 150 4.27 8.46 -16.37
C PHE A 150 3.06 8.61 -17.31
N GLU A 151 2.25 7.57 -17.46
CA GLU A 151 1.01 7.60 -18.25
C GLU A 151 0.01 8.65 -17.73
N LEU A 152 -0.12 8.80 -16.40
CA LEU A 152 -0.95 9.82 -15.78
C LEU A 152 -0.54 11.25 -16.17
N THR A 153 0.75 11.49 -16.38
CA THR A 153 1.30 12.77 -16.87
C THR A 153 1.39 12.83 -18.40
N LYS A 154 0.81 11.85 -19.10
CA LYS A 154 0.87 11.68 -20.57
C LYS A 154 2.28 11.54 -21.13
N ASP A 155 3.22 11.12 -20.29
CA ASP A 155 4.61 10.86 -20.69
C ASP A 155 4.77 9.41 -21.15
N PHE A 156 4.16 9.09 -22.27
CA PHE A 156 4.15 7.72 -22.81
C PHE A 156 5.55 7.24 -23.22
N LYS A 157 6.46 8.17 -23.49
CA LYS A 157 7.84 7.83 -23.86
C LYS A 157 8.57 7.19 -22.67
N HIS A 158 8.54 7.84 -21.50
CA HIS A 158 9.18 7.28 -20.31
C HIS A 158 8.42 6.06 -19.78
N ALA A 159 7.09 5.98 -19.94
CA ALA A 159 6.33 4.77 -19.64
C ALA A 159 6.85 3.55 -20.43
N ASP A 160 7.03 3.68 -21.76
CA ASP A 160 7.59 2.60 -22.59
C ASP A 160 9.04 2.25 -22.22
N GLU A 161 9.86 3.23 -21.84
CA GLU A 161 11.21 2.99 -21.32
C GLU A 161 11.19 2.13 -20.04
N VAL A 162 10.24 2.39 -19.12
CA VAL A 162 10.07 1.59 -17.90
C VAL A 162 9.59 0.17 -18.22
N TYR A 163 8.66 -0.02 -19.17
CA TYR A 163 8.24 -1.36 -19.60
C TYR A 163 9.41 -2.14 -20.22
N ARG A 164 10.19 -1.52 -21.12
CA ARG A 164 11.39 -2.13 -21.71
C ARG A 164 12.44 -2.48 -20.66
N LEU A 165 12.60 -1.64 -19.64
CA LEU A 165 13.47 -1.94 -18.50
C LEU A 165 12.99 -3.20 -17.77
N GLY A 166 11.69 -3.31 -17.46
CA GLY A 166 11.11 -4.50 -16.85
C GLY A 166 11.33 -5.78 -17.66
N CYS A 167 11.17 -5.72 -18.99
CA CYS A 167 11.47 -6.84 -19.89
C CYS A 167 12.95 -7.23 -19.83
N THR A 168 13.85 -6.24 -19.83
CA THR A 168 15.31 -6.45 -19.76
C THR A 168 15.71 -7.07 -18.42
N CYS A 169 15.06 -6.69 -17.32
CA CYS A 169 15.23 -7.28 -16.01
C CYS A 169 14.54 -8.65 -15.85
N ASN A 170 13.90 -9.16 -16.90
CA ASN A 170 13.22 -10.46 -16.93
C ASN A 170 12.16 -10.58 -15.82
N ALA A 171 11.47 -9.48 -15.52
CA ALA A 171 10.48 -9.41 -14.46
C ALA A 171 9.25 -10.28 -14.77
N GLN A 172 8.66 -10.88 -13.72
CA GLN A 172 7.60 -11.87 -13.83
C GLN A 172 6.27 -11.35 -13.23
N PRO A 173 5.12 -11.81 -13.75
CA PRO A 173 4.92 -12.52 -15.03
C PRO A 173 5.22 -11.62 -16.26
N LYS A 174 5.84 -12.19 -17.31
CA LYS A 174 6.30 -11.42 -18.48
C LYS A 174 5.15 -10.87 -19.31
N GLU A 175 4.07 -11.65 -19.40
CA GLU A 175 2.90 -11.36 -20.23
C GLU A 175 2.26 -10.02 -19.83
N GLU A 176 2.33 -9.67 -18.55
CA GLU A 176 1.83 -8.39 -18.05
C GLU A 176 2.65 -7.17 -18.50
N LEU A 177 3.90 -7.35 -18.91
CA LEU A 177 4.73 -6.28 -19.48
C LEU A 177 4.57 -6.19 -20.99
N ASP A 178 4.38 -7.32 -21.66
CA ASP A 178 4.19 -7.36 -23.11
C ASP A 178 2.83 -6.78 -23.52
N THR A 179 1.76 -7.09 -22.78
CA THR A 179 0.40 -6.60 -23.05
C THR A 179 0.28 -5.08 -22.84
N ALA A 180 1.14 -4.49 -22.01
CA ALA A 180 1.11 -3.06 -21.72
C ALA A 180 1.72 -2.18 -22.84
N ARG A 181 2.28 -2.81 -23.88
CA ARG A 181 2.95 -2.15 -25.02
C ARG A 181 2.10 -2.13 -26.30
N GLU A 182 0.94 -2.79 -26.31
CA GLU A 182 -0.05 -2.78 -27.41
C GLU A 182 -1.05 -1.64 -27.26
#